data_AF-A0A0Q7Z8U0-F1
#
_entry.id   AF-A0A0Q7Z8U0-F1
#
_cell.length_a   1.000
_cell.length_b   1.000
_cell.length_c   1.000
_cell.angle_alpha   90.00
_cell.angle_beta   90.00
_cell.angle_gamma   90.00
#
_symmetry.space_group_name_H-M   'P 1'
#
loop_
_entity.id
_entity.type
_entity.pdbx_description
1 polymer ?
#
loop_
_entity_poly.entity_id
_entity_poly.type
_entity_poly.pdbx_seq_one_letter_code
_entity_poly.pdbx_strand_id
1 'polypeptide(L)'
;MKKKDLDGRAAVAIVDATEFWGVCTTLHRTIEQRAEGWVLRASFSDLALHRSRKYVDLASLPDMVAAVSLILAVDAERILRRATEADSLPKVTMEISQGDLPEDMRDYFAQEIADMLTRRAVAIEPKGEGGTASIVLG
;
A
#
# COMPACT_ATOMS: atom_id res chain seq x y z
N MET A 1 -10.49 25.59 0.01
CA MET A 1 -9.55 24.53 -0.48
C MET A 1 -10.04 23.18 0.05
N LYS A 2 -10.57 22.32 -0.83
CA LYS A 2 -11.04 20.99 -0.43
C LYS A 2 -9.82 20.06 -0.20
N LYS A 3 -9.93 19.24 0.84
CA LYS A 3 -8.87 18.46 1.50
C LYS A 3 -7.98 17.68 0.52
N LYS A 4 -6.65 17.84 0.69
CA LYS A 4 -5.58 17.04 0.07
C LYS A 4 -5.44 15.67 0.77
N ASP A 5 -6.56 15.04 1.11
CA ASP A 5 -6.57 13.82 1.92
C ASP A 5 -6.74 12.58 1.03
N LEU A 6 -6.43 11.40 1.57
CA LEU A 6 -6.72 10.11 0.94
C LEU A 6 -8.20 10.01 0.54
N ASP A 7 -8.47 9.40 -0.63
CA ASP A 7 -9.82 8.93 -0.91
C ASP A 7 -10.08 7.69 -0.05
N GLY A 8 -10.93 7.84 0.98
CA GLY A 8 -11.32 6.74 1.87
C GLY A 8 -10.66 6.80 3.25
N ARG A 9 -10.44 5.64 3.87
CA ARG A 9 -9.92 5.53 5.24
C ARG A 9 -8.39 5.52 5.25
N ALA A 10 -7.78 6.27 6.17
CA ALA A 10 -6.33 6.26 6.37
C ALA A 10 -5.81 4.90 6.88
N ALA A 11 -6.65 4.12 7.54
CA ALA A 11 -6.34 2.77 7.99
C ALA A 11 -7.36 1.78 7.41
N VAL A 12 -6.87 0.66 6.85
CA VAL A 12 -7.70 -0.40 6.26
C VAL A 12 -7.26 -1.73 6.87
N ALA A 13 -8.20 -2.46 7.47
CA ALA A 13 -7.96 -3.83 7.90
C ALA A 13 -7.98 -4.76 6.69
N ILE A 14 -6.95 -5.58 6.55
CA ILE A 14 -6.82 -6.59 5.52
C ILE A 14 -6.88 -7.92 6.24
N VAL A 15 -7.90 -8.69 5.92
CA VAL A 15 -8.19 -9.99 6.52
C VAL A 15 -8.21 -10.99 5.38
N ASP A 16 -7.32 -11.97 5.44
CA ASP A 16 -7.52 -13.24 4.74
C ASP A 16 -8.00 -14.24 5.78
N ALA A 17 -9.21 -14.77 5.61
CA ALA A 17 -9.82 -15.71 6.52
C ALA A 17 -10.52 -16.82 5.76
N THR A 18 -10.29 -18.04 6.23
CA THR A 18 -10.97 -19.26 5.83
C THR A 18 -11.83 -19.76 6.99
N GLU A 19 -12.52 -20.89 6.80
CA GLU A 19 -13.31 -21.52 7.88
C GLU A 19 -12.47 -21.89 9.12
N PHE A 20 -11.15 -22.08 8.97
CA PHE A 20 -10.28 -22.60 10.04
C PHE A 20 -9.10 -21.68 10.39
N TRP A 21 -8.79 -20.68 9.56
CA TRP A 21 -7.55 -19.89 9.62
C TRP A 21 -7.84 -18.43 9.32
N GLY A 22 -7.05 -17.51 9.87
CA GLY A 22 -7.09 -16.12 9.41
C GLY A 22 -5.84 -15.33 9.77
N VAL A 23 -5.35 -14.54 8.81
CA VAL A 23 -4.27 -13.57 8.98
C VAL A 23 -4.87 -12.18 8.82
N CYS A 24 -4.49 -11.28 9.71
CA CYS A 24 -4.96 -9.91 9.64
C CYS A 24 -3.86 -8.90 9.93
N THR A 25 -3.83 -7.86 9.10
CA THR A 25 -2.98 -6.69 9.28
C THR A 25 -3.79 -5.42 9.06
N THR A 26 -3.37 -4.32 9.67
CA THR A 26 -3.88 -3.00 9.30
C THR A 26 -2.86 -2.30 8.42
N LEU A 27 -3.29 -1.92 7.22
CA LEU A 27 -2.56 -1.02 6.33
C LEU A 27 -2.90 0.43 6.69
N HIS A 28 -1.90 1.16 7.17
CA HIS A 28 -1.94 2.60 7.40
C HIS A 28 -1.38 3.33 6.19
N ARG A 29 -2.03 4.40 5.78
CA ARG A 29 -1.70 5.18 4.59
C ARG A 29 -1.77 6.66 4.91
N THR A 30 -0.81 7.43 4.41
CA THR A 30 -0.85 8.90 4.44
C THR A 30 -0.29 9.49 3.15
N ILE A 31 -0.75 10.68 2.78
CA ILE A 31 -0.27 11.41 1.62
C ILE A 31 0.38 12.71 2.11
N GLU A 32 1.58 12.98 1.60
CA GLU A 32 2.33 14.19 1.88
C GLU A 32 2.73 14.84 0.55
N GLN A 33 2.61 16.16 0.43
CA GLN A 33 3.14 16.89 -0.72
C GLN A 33 4.51 17.48 -0.37
N ARG A 34 5.52 17.16 -1.17
CA ARG A 34 6.89 17.67 -1.05
C ARG A 34 7.29 18.48 -2.28
N ALA A 35 8.46 19.12 -2.22
CA ALA A 35 9.01 19.88 -3.34
C ALA A 35 9.26 18.98 -4.57
N GLU A 36 9.66 17.72 -4.34
CA GLU A 36 10.02 16.76 -5.39
C GLU A 36 8.82 15.98 -5.96
N GLY A 37 7.61 16.24 -5.46
CA GLY A 37 6.39 15.53 -5.86
C GLY A 37 5.56 15.08 -4.65
N TRP A 38 4.66 14.13 -4.88
CA TRP A 38 3.81 13.57 -3.84
C TRP A 38 4.44 12.33 -3.22
N VAL A 39 4.22 12.11 -1.93
CA VAL A 39 4.68 10.92 -1.20
C VAL A 39 3.46 10.20 -0.63
N LEU A 40 3.31 8.93 -0.99
CA LEU A 40 2.37 7.99 -0.38
C LEU A 40 3.16 7.14 0.63
N ARG A 41 2.90 7.34 1.92
CA ARG A 41 3.49 6.52 2.98
C ARG A 41 2.54 5.38 3.32
N ALA A 42 3.05 4.16 3.32
CA ALA A 42 2.34 2.97 3.74
C ALA A 42 3.09 2.30 4.89
N SER A 43 2.38 1.95 5.96
CA SER A 43 2.93 1.16 7.08
C SER A 43 1.92 0.15 7.59
N PHE A 44 2.40 -0.84 8.33
CA PHE A 44 1.55 -1.93 8.82
C PHE A 44 1.57 -2.02 10.34
N SER A 45 0.46 -2.48 10.92
CA SER A 45 0.40 -2.90 12.31
C SER A 45 -0.33 -4.24 12.42
N ASP A 46 0.15 -5.12 13.29
CA ASP A 46 -0.56 -6.37 13.58
C ASP A 46 -1.98 -6.07 14.09
N LEU A 47 -2.98 -6.69 13.47
CA LEU A 47 -4.34 -6.62 13.94
C LEU A 47 -4.68 -7.97 14.58
N ALA A 48 -4.59 -8.03 15.90
CA ALA A 48 -4.89 -9.22 16.68
C ALA A 48 -6.42 -9.47 16.76
N LEU A 49 -7.06 -9.70 15.62
CA LEU A 49 -8.41 -10.27 15.56
C LEU A 49 -8.30 -11.74 15.94
N HIS A 50 -8.47 -12.05 17.23
CA HIS A 50 -8.66 -13.38 17.81
C HIS A 50 -8.07 -14.52 16.97
N ARG A 51 -6.74 -14.56 16.81
CA ARG A 51 -6.09 -15.69 16.18
C ARG A 51 -6.35 -16.91 17.06
N SER A 52 -7.05 -17.91 16.54
CA SER A 52 -7.20 -19.20 17.25
C SER A 52 -5.83 -19.89 17.45
N ARG A 53 -4.78 -19.44 16.74
CA ARG A 53 -3.39 -19.93 16.85
C ARG A 53 -2.35 -18.81 16.91
N LYS A 54 -1.17 -19.16 17.44
CA LYS A 54 -0.02 -18.25 17.64
C LYS A 54 0.85 -18.00 16.38
N TYR A 55 0.53 -18.64 15.24
CA TYR A 55 1.38 -18.63 14.04
C TYR A 55 0.62 -18.11 12.82
N VAL A 56 1.34 -17.43 11.92
CA VAL A 56 0.83 -16.94 10.62
C VAL A 56 0.93 -18.07 9.59
N ASP A 57 -0.14 -18.30 8.82
CA ASP A 57 -0.07 -19.19 7.66
C ASP A 57 0.54 -18.43 6.47
N LEU A 58 1.77 -18.80 6.11
CA LEU A 58 2.49 -18.18 5.00
C LEU A 58 1.76 -18.33 3.65
N ALA A 59 0.90 -19.34 3.50
CA ALA A 59 0.13 -19.55 2.26
C ALA A 59 -0.90 -18.44 1.98
N SER A 60 -1.34 -17.70 3.00
CA SER A 60 -2.30 -16.59 2.90
C SER A 60 -1.64 -15.25 2.54
N LEU A 61 -0.31 -15.15 2.69
CA LEU A 61 0.42 -13.92 2.47
C LEU A 61 0.35 -13.40 1.02
N PRO A 62 0.40 -14.24 -0.03
CA PRO A 62 0.32 -13.77 -1.41
C PRO A 62 -0.98 -13.01 -1.73
N ASP A 63 -2.13 -13.46 -1.23
CA ASP A 63 -3.42 -12.81 -1.48
C ASP A 63 -3.49 -11.47 -0.75
N MET A 64 -2.97 -11.41 0.49
CA MET A 64 -2.83 -10.16 1.22
C MET A 64 -1.87 -9.19 0.54
N VAL A 65 -0.73 -9.66 0.02
CA VAL A 65 0.22 -8.85 -0.77
C VAL A 65 -0.47 -8.29 -2.00
N ALA A 66 -1.21 -9.10 -2.75
CA ALA A 66 -1.94 -8.66 -3.93
C ALA A 66 -2.99 -7.61 -3.60
N ALA A 67 -3.77 -7.80 -2.53
CA ALA A 67 -4.75 -6.84 -2.06
C ALA A 67 -4.11 -5.50 -1.66
N VAL A 68 -3.01 -5.52 -0.90
CA VAL A 68 -2.27 -4.30 -0.53
C VAL A 68 -1.73 -3.58 -1.77
N SER A 69 -1.05 -4.31 -2.66
CA SER A 69 -0.49 -3.75 -3.89
C SER A 69 -1.56 -3.08 -4.74
N LEU A 70 -2.75 -3.68 -4.86
CA LEU A 70 -3.86 -3.06 -5.58
C LEU A 70 -4.32 -1.75 -4.93
N ILE A 71 -4.48 -1.74 -3.60
CA ILE A 71 -4.88 -0.54 -2.86
C ILE A 71 -3.87 0.59 -3.06
N LEU A 72 -2.57 0.32 -2.91
CA LEU A 72 -1.51 1.31 -3.06
C LEU A 72 -1.38 1.80 -4.50
N ALA A 73 -1.54 0.92 -5.49
CA ALA A 73 -1.53 1.30 -6.90
C ALA A 73 -2.68 2.26 -7.23
N VAL A 74 -3.89 1.99 -6.71
CA VAL A 74 -5.06 2.87 -6.90
C VAL A 74 -4.85 4.22 -6.22
N ASP A 75 -4.26 4.26 -5.02
CA ASP A 75 -3.92 5.52 -4.37
C ASP A 75 -2.92 6.33 -5.20
N ALA A 76 -1.85 5.68 -5.68
CA ALA A 76 -0.84 6.30 -6.52
C ALA A 76 -1.43 6.88 -7.81
N GLU A 77 -2.30 6.14 -8.51
CA GLU A 77 -3.00 6.62 -9.70
C GLU A 77 -3.84 7.87 -9.40
N ARG A 78 -4.60 7.84 -8.29
CA ARG A 78 -5.43 8.97 -7.87
C ARG A 78 -4.59 10.19 -7.52
N ILE A 79 -3.45 10.00 -6.87
CA ILE A 79 -2.49 11.06 -6.56
C ILE A 79 -1.96 11.67 -7.86
N LEU A 80 -1.53 10.84 -8.82
CA LEU A 80 -1.04 11.30 -10.11
C LEU A 80 -2.09 12.11 -10.87
N ARG A 81 -3.34 11.62 -10.94
CA ARG A 81 -4.45 12.36 -11.56
C ARG A 81 -4.68 13.72 -10.91
N ARG A 82 -4.69 13.78 -9.58
CA ARG A 82 -4.82 15.05 -8.84
C ARG A 82 -3.64 15.98 -9.11
N ALA A 83 -2.43 15.43 -9.25
CA ALA A 83 -1.25 16.21 -9.53
C ALA A 83 -1.34 16.89 -10.91
N THR A 84 -1.79 16.15 -11.93
CA THR A 84 -2.11 16.67 -13.26
C THR A 84 -3.21 17.74 -13.22
N GLU A 85 -4.34 17.48 -12.55
CA GLU A 85 -5.45 18.43 -12.44
C GLU A 85 -5.05 19.73 -11.72
N ALA A 86 -4.07 19.66 -10.82
CA ALA A 86 -3.54 20.80 -10.07
C ALA A 86 -2.34 21.50 -10.75
N ASP A 87 -1.98 21.11 -11.98
CA ASP A 87 -0.81 21.62 -12.73
C ASP A 87 0.49 21.52 -11.93
N SER A 88 0.62 20.42 -11.17
CA SER A 88 1.80 20.10 -10.36
C SER A 88 2.57 18.93 -10.97
N LEU A 89 3.82 18.73 -10.58
CA LEU A 89 4.65 17.64 -11.08
C LEU A 89 3.94 16.27 -10.87
N PRO A 90 3.60 15.53 -11.95
CA PRO A 90 2.90 14.24 -11.87
C PRO A 90 3.87 13.13 -11.48
N LYS A 91 4.36 13.22 -10.24
CA LYS A 91 5.31 12.29 -9.65
C LYS A 91 4.81 11.85 -8.28
N VAL A 92 4.83 10.54 -8.05
CA VAL A 92 4.53 9.92 -6.76
C VAL A 92 5.66 9.01 -6.31
N THR A 93 6.07 9.16 -5.06
CA THR A 93 6.99 8.25 -4.38
C THR A 93 6.20 7.44 -3.36
N MET A 94 6.23 6.11 -3.45
CA MET A 94 5.65 5.21 -2.46
C MET A 94 6.74 4.81 -1.47
N GLU A 95 6.55 5.15 -0.19
CA GLU A 95 7.42 4.72 0.90
C GLU A 95 6.69 3.63 1.69
N ILE A 96 7.16 2.39 1.63
CA ILE A 96 6.53 1.23 2.28
C ILE A 96 7.42 0.79 3.44
N SER A 97 6.89 0.84 4.67
CA SER A 97 7.58 0.35 5.87
C SER A 97 6.84 -0.83 6.50
N GLN A 98 7.59 -1.77 7.08
CA GLN A 98 7.00 -2.97 7.68
C GLN A 98 6.21 -2.69 8.98
N GLY A 99 6.52 -1.60 9.68
CA GLY A 99 5.88 -1.25 10.96
C GLY A 99 5.98 -2.37 12.00
N ASP A 100 4.86 -2.65 12.67
CA ASP A 100 4.79 -3.59 13.81
C ASP A 100 4.31 -4.99 13.39
N LEU A 101 4.62 -5.42 12.16
CA LEU A 101 4.27 -6.76 11.70
C LEU A 101 4.98 -7.87 12.50
N PRO A 102 4.36 -9.05 12.66
CA PRO A 102 5.02 -10.22 13.22
C PRO A 102 6.30 -10.58 12.45
N GLU A 103 7.29 -11.13 13.16
CA GLU A 103 8.60 -11.49 12.59
C GLU A 103 8.47 -12.36 11.34
N ASP A 104 7.64 -13.40 11.39
CA ASP A 104 7.39 -14.32 10.29
C ASP A 104 6.85 -13.64 9.00
N MET A 105 6.26 -12.44 9.12
CA MET A 105 5.73 -11.68 7.99
C MET A 105 6.72 -10.63 7.48
N ARG A 106 7.56 -10.08 8.36
CA ARG A 106 8.36 -8.89 8.10
C ARG A 106 9.24 -9.05 6.85
N ASP A 107 10.04 -10.11 6.79
CA ASP A 107 11.03 -10.28 5.73
C ASP A 107 10.43 -10.44 4.33
N TYR A 108 9.20 -10.95 4.25
CA TYR A 108 8.55 -11.27 2.98
C TYR A 108 7.56 -10.18 2.54
N PHE A 109 6.76 -9.65 3.47
CA PHE A 109 5.52 -8.97 3.11
C PHE A 109 5.73 -7.64 2.39
N ALA A 110 6.53 -6.72 2.97
CA ALA A 110 6.78 -5.42 2.35
C ALA A 110 7.60 -5.54 1.05
N GLN A 111 8.55 -6.47 1.00
CA GLN A 111 9.37 -6.71 -0.18
C GLN A 111 8.53 -7.18 -1.36
N GLU A 112 7.62 -8.13 -1.15
CA GLU A 112 6.76 -8.67 -2.21
C GLU A 112 5.75 -7.65 -2.72
N ILE A 113 5.25 -6.77 -1.85
CA ILE A 113 4.43 -5.62 -2.26
C ILE A 113 5.24 -4.70 -3.18
N ALA A 114 6.46 -4.34 -2.79
CA ALA A 114 7.33 -3.49 -3.61
C ALA A 114 7.69 -4.16 -4.94
N ASP A 115 7.99 -5.46 -4.94
CA ASP A 115 8.26 -6.24 -6.14
C ASP A 115 7.06 -6.25 -7.10
N MET A 116 5.86 -6.50 -6.59
CA MET A 116 4.63 -6.56 -7.39
C MET A 116 4.31 -5.19 -8.01
N LEU A 117 4.45 -4.11 -7.24
CA LEU A 117 4.28 -2.73 -7.73
C LEU A 117 5.36 -2.36 -8.76
N THR A 118 6.62 -2.75 -8.53
CA THR A 118 7.74 -2.46 -9.44
C THR A 118 7.58 -3.16 -10.78
N ARG A 119 7.14 -4.42 -10.77
CA ARG A 119 6.88 -5.22 -11.97
C ARG A 119 5.66 -4.72 -12.77
N ARG A 120 4.95 -3.70 -12.27
CA ARG A 120 3.68 -3.21 -12.82
C ARG A 120 2.66 -4.34 -13.02
N ALA A 121 2.68 -5.34 -12.14
CA ALA A 121 1.66 -6.41 -12.16
C ALA A 121 0.25 -5.82 -11.94
N VAL A 122 0.19 -4.66 -11.30
CA VAL A 122 -0.97 -3.76 -11.26
C VAL A 122 -0.58 -2.47 -12.01
N ALA A 123 -1.23 -2.18 -13.13
CA ALA A 123 -0.87 -1.04 -13.99
C ALA A 123 -1.36 0.29 -13.39
N ILE A 124 -0.48 1.29 -13.36
CA ILE A 124 -0.76 2.68 -12.99
C ILE A 124 -0.47 3.53 -14.22
N GLU A 125 -1.45 3.75 -15.07
CA GLU A 125 -1.31 4.71 -16.18
C GLU A 125 -2.56 5.59 -16.27
N PRO A 126 -2.48 6.89 -15.91
CA PRO A 126 -3.49 7.84 -16.33
C PRO A 126 -3.44 7.91 -17.86
N LYS A 127 -4.60 7.74 -18.51
CA LYS A 127 -4.72 7.86 -19.97
C LYS A 127 -4.09 9.17 -20.46
N GLY A 128 -2.95 9.06 -21.15
CA GLY A 128 -2.42 10.11 -22.02
C GLY A 128 -1.30 11.01 -21.48
N GLU A 129 -0.89 10.90 -20.21
CA GLU A 129 0.17 11.77 -19.67
C GLU A 129 1.19 10.98 -18.82
N GLY A 130 2.48 11.10 -19.17
CA GLY A 130 3.59 10.32 -18.62
C GLY A 130 3.96 10.67 -17.17
N GLY A 131 3.14 10.23 -16.22
CA GLY A 131 3.44 10.28 -14.79
C GLY A 131 4.56 9.30 -14.39
N THR A 132 5.32 9.66 -13.35
CA THR A 132 6.38 8.79 -12.81
C THR A 132 6.03 8.30 -11.41
N ALA A 133 6.20 7.01 -11.17
CA ALA A 133 6.04 6.38 -9.85
C ALA A 133 7.37 5.72 -9.45
N SER A 134 7.83 5.99 -8.22
CA SER A 134 9.02 5.35 -7.65
C SER A 134 8.69 4.70 -6.31
N ILE A 135 9.31 3.56 -6.00
CA ILE A 135 9.09 2.80 -4.77
C ILE A 135 10.35 2.86 -3.92
N VAL A 136 10.18 3.13 -2.63
CA VAL A 136 11.23 3.14 -1.61
C VAL A 136 10.79 2.24 -0.47
N LEU A 137 11.64 1.29 -0.11
CA LEU A 137 11.49 0.47 1.10
C LEU A 137 12.17 1.17 2.26
N GLY A 138 11.48 1.25 3.40
CA GLY A 138 11.95 1.91 4.62
C GLY A 138 11.85 1.05 5.87
#